data_AF-A0AAX4KZV1-F1
#
_entry.id   AF-A0AAX4KZV1-F1
#
_cell.length_a   1.000
_cell.length_b   1.000
_cell.length_c   1.000
_cell.angle_alpha   90.00
_cell.angle_beta   90.00
_cell.angle_gamma   90.00
#
_symmetry.space_group_name_H-M   'P 1'
#
loop_
_entity.id
_entity.type
_entity.pdbx_description
1 polymer ?
#
loop_
_entity_poly.entity_id
_entity_poly.type
_entity_poly.pdbx_seq_one_letter_code
_entity_poly.pdbx_strand_id
1 'polypeptide(L)'
;MVKRNSKEIVMEVFLGEPNNQEIREVVRNLYLKDYLCISTYYSLEPLLFSYIISKNIKNAFMISYQSEECEIQLKFDANGKWIIDNKNKKRYFLGQNSYCSYLSINTDDILPIVSCILTSMTIDRRSLSEWELSMLKELEKFGLFFEKNLRIPGYKHLPLFLSLMFSLDPYIPNITGNRENTLNLIKEINANEISKLEDLNENQLNTLLFKIISAIVKENPKFTRDDIIADRIFYLDYDLLELTFALIYSFDTIGSTELMQLGLSSSYAEILINRFRQTFSKGFSVNLVDTKQTYYIIEVTNFNSPLLAQLILLQLQKIRRDKIIVLKERDKLYTSRYFLPQLKKEGLIQIDDRTKALVGM
;
A
#
# COMPACT_ATOMS: atom_id res chain seq x y z
N MET A 1 -51.65 5.86 34.79
CA MET A 1 -51.31 5.64 33.37
C MET A 1 -49.95 6.25 33.09
N VAL A 2 -48.90 5.44 33.21
CA VAL A 2 -47.52 5.87 32.93
C VAL A 2 -47.20 5.45 31.49
N LYS A 3 -47.01 6.42 30.60
CA LYS A 3 -46.54 6.21 29.24
C LYS A 3 -45.11 5.65 29.30
N ARG A 4 -44.94 4.38 28.93
CA ARG A 4 -43.62 3.80 28.65
C ARG A 4 -43.18 4.28 27.28
N ASN A 5 -42.13 5.10 27.27
CA ASN A 5 -41.34 5.40 26.09
C ASN A 5 -40.74 4.09 25.55
N SER A 6 -41.11 3.73 24.32
CA SER A 6 -40.36 2.76 23.52
C SER A 6 -39.02 3.40 23.16
N LYS A 7 -37.99 3.13 23.96
CA LYS A 7 -36.61 3.27 23.51
C LYS A 7 -36.45 2.34 22.31
N GLU A 8 -36.27 2.92 21.13
CA GLU A 8 -35.64 2.24 20.02
C GLU A 8 -34.34 1.64 20.52
N ILE A 9 -34.30 0.32 20.58
CA ILE A 9 -33.08 -0.44 20.77
C ILE A 9 -32.31 -0.26 19.45
N VAL A 10 -31.29 0.61 19.47
CA VAL A 10 -30.26 0.63 18.44
C VAL A 10 -29.60 -0.74 18.50
N MET A 11 -29.99 -1.64 17.58
CA MET A 11 -29.28 -2.88 17.36
C MET A 11 -27.87 -2.51 16.92
N GLU A 12 -26.91 -2.62 17.84
CA GLU A 12 -25.51 -2.81 17.47
C GLU A 12 -25.47 -4.02 16.53
N VAL A 13 -25.19 -3.77 15.25
CA VAL A 13 -24.95 -4.85 14.30
C VAL A 13 -23.65 -5.50 14.75
N PHE A 14 -23.77 -6.60 15.50
CA PHE A 14 -22.65 -7.51 15.75
C PHE A 14 -22.25 -8.07 14.39
N LEU A 15 -21.25 -7.44 13.78
CA LEU A 15 -20.66 -7.96 12.55
C LEU A 15 -19.92 -9.24 12.92
N GLY A 16 -20.46 -10.37 12.49
CA GLY A 16 -19.80 -11.67 12.63
C GLY A 16 -18.51 -11.74 11.82
N GLU A 17 -17.72 -12.79 12.05
CA GLU A 17 -16.53 -13.06 11.25
C GLU A 17 -16.88 -13.21 9.74
N PRO A 18 -15.99 -12.79 8.82
CA PRO A 18 -16.20 -12.93 7.39
C PRO A 18 -16.46 -14.38 6.98
N ASN A 19 -17.55 -14.64 6.24
CA ASN A 19 -17.79 -15.93 5.61
C ASN A 19 -16.94 -16.08 4.34
N ASN A 20 -15.66 -16.41 4.51
CA ASN A 20 -14.66 -16.37 3.45
C ASN A 20 -14.99 -17.25 2.23
N GLN A 21 -15.65 -18.40 2.44
CA GLN A 21 -16.03 -19.29 1.33
C GLN A 21 -17.17 -18.70 0.50
N GLU A 22 -18.21 -18.15 1.15
CA GLU A 22 -19.30 -17.48 0.45
C GLU A 22 -18.78 -16.26 -0.33
N ILE A 23 -17.87 -15.47 0.25
CA ILE A 23 -17.24 -14.32 -0.43
C ILE A 23 -16.45 -14.79 -1.65
N ARG A 24 -15.65 -15.86 -1.51
CA ARG A 24 -14.88 -16.44 -2.62
C ARG A 24 -15.78 -16.90 -3.77
N GLU A 25 -16.91 -17.54 -3.46
CA GLU A 25 -17.90 -17.95 -4.48
C GLU A 25 -18.52 -16.75 -5.20
N VAL A 26 -18.87 -15.70 -4.46
CA VAL A 26 -19.41 -14.46 -5.03
C VAL A 26 -18.40 -13.80 -5.97
N VAL A 27 -17.14 -13.69 -5.55
CA VAL A 27 -16.07 -13.13 -6.39
C VAL A 27 -15.84 -13.99 -7.63
N ARG A 28 -15.84 -15.32 -7.50
CA ARG A 28 -15.74 -16.25 -8.64
C ARG A 28 -16.86 -16.06 -9.64
N ASN A 29 -18.09 -15.79 -9.19
CA ASN A 29 -19.23 -15.54 -10.08
C ASN A 29 -19.11 -14.24 -10.87
N LEU A 30 -18.28 -13.28 -10.43
CA LEU A 30 -18.03 -12.05 -11.20
C LEU A 30 -17.30 -12.33 -12.51
N TYR A 31 -16.42 -13.33 -12.53
CA TYR A 31 -15.68 -13.76 -13.74
C TYR A 31 -16.58 -14.38 -14.82
N LEU A 32 -17.80 -14.77 -14.47
CA LEU A 32 -18.74 -15.41 -15.40
C LEU A 32 -19.66 -14.42 -16.10
N LYS A 33 -19.55 -13.12 -15.79
CA LYS A 33 -20.40 -12.08 -16.36
C LYS A 33 -19.90 -11.61 -17.72
N ASP A 34 -20.82 -11.40 -18.65
CA ASP A 34 -20.53 -10.80 -19.95
C ASP A 34 -20.29 -9.29 -19.85
N TYR A 35 -20.99 -8.63 -18.92
CA TYR A 35 -20.90 -7.20 -18.62
C TYR A 35 -20.76 -7.03 -17.11
N LEU A 36 -19.81 -6.20 -16.67
CA LEU A 36 -19.57 -5.96 -15.25
C LEU A 36 -19.24 -4.48 -15.00
N CYS A 37 -19.98 -3.87 -14.09
CA CYS A 37 -19.71 -2.53 -13.55
C CYS A 37 -19.32 -2.70 -12.08
N ILE A 38 -18.18 -2.13 -11.68
CA ILE A 38 -17.74 -2.08 -10.29
C ILE A 38 -17.64 -0.63 -9.84
N SER A 39 -18.41 -0.28 -8.81
CA SER A 39 -18.28 0.99 -8.10
C SER A 39 -17.25 0.85 -6.99
N THR A 40 -16.27 1.75 -6.93
CA THR A 40 -15.17 1.68 -5.97
C THR A 40 -14.68 3.07 -5.54
N TYR A 41 -14.04 3.14 -4.37
CA TYR A 41 -13.30 4.32 -3.95
C TYR A 41 -11.90 4.34 -4.59
N TYR A 42 -11.33 5.54 -4.76
CA TYR A 42 -10.05 5.72 -5.44
C TYR A 42 -8.86 5.30 -4.54
N SER A 43 -8.53 4.01 -4.57
CA SER A 43 -7.43 3.40 -3.82
C SER A 43 -6.82 2.22 -4.60
N LEU A 44 -5.56 1.88 -4.31
CA LEU A 44 -4.81 0.88 -5.09
C LEU A 44 -5.47 -0.49 -5.10
N GLU A 45 -5.80 -0.98 -3.91
CA GLU A 45 -6.31 -2.34 -3.73
C GLU A 45 -7.63 -2.60 -4.49
N PRO A 46 -8.72 -1.85 -4.27
CA PRO A 46 -9.97 -2.16 -4.94
C PRO A 46 -9.92 -1.87 -6.45
N LEU A 47 -9.00 -1.01 -6.91
CA LEU A 47 -8.72 -0.83 -8.34
C LEU A 47 -7.98 -2.02 -8.94
N LEU A 48 -6.92 -2.52 -8.30
CA LEU A 48 -6.23 -3.75 -8.74
C LEU A 48 -7.19 -4.94 -8.78
N PHE A 49 -8.00 -5.11 -7.74
CA PHE A 49 -9.07 -6.13 -7.73
C PHE A 49 -9.96 -6.03 -8.97
N SER A 50 -10.44 -4.82 -9.27
CA SER A 50 -11.32 -4.53 -10.40
C SER A 50 -10.63 -4.84 -11.73
N TYR A 51 -9.37 -4.42 -11.92
CA TYR A 51 -8.61 -4.67 -13.15
C TYR A 51 -8.29 -6.15 -13.36
N ILE A 52 -7.98 -6.91 -12.31
CA ILE A 52 -7.73 -8.36 -12.43
C ILE A 52 -8.99 -9.10 -12.89
N ILE A 53 -10.16 -8.76 -12.35
CA ILE A 53 -11.43 -9.34 -12.80
C ILE A 53 -11.71 -8.98 -14.27
N SER A 54 -11.41 -7.74 -14.67
CA SER A 54 -11.72 -7.24 -16.02
C SER A 54 -11.14 -8.10 -17.15
N LYS A 55 -10.01 -8.80 -16.92
CA LYS A 55 -9.38 -9.73 -17.88
C LYS A 55 -10.33 -10.79 -18.42
N ASN A 56 -11.30 -11.21 -17.61
CA ASN A 56 -12.17 -12.33 -17.92
C ASN A 56 -13.57 -11.88 -18.40
N ILE A 57 -13.80 -10.58 -18.46
CA ILE A 57 -15.09 -10.01 -18.91
C ILE A 57 -15.06 -9.86 -20.43
N LYS A 58 -15.99 -10.51 -21.10
CA LYS A 58 -15.96 -10.65 -22.57
C LYS A 58 -16.35 -9.38 -23.32
N ASN A 59 -17.38 -8.65 -22.86
CA ASN A 59 -17.94 -7.54 -23.64
C ASN A 59 -17.53 -6.18 -23.10
N ALA A 60 -18.06 -5.78 -21.93
CA ALA A 60 -17.74 -4.47 -21.37
C ALA A 60 -17.51 -4.53 -19.86
N PHE A 61 -16.43 -3.86 -19.46
CA PHE A 61 -16.07 -3.65 -18.08
C PHE A 61 -16.02 -2.15 -17.79
N MET A 62 -16.62 -1.72 -16.68
CA MET A 62 -16.62 -0.33 -16.26
C MET A 62 -16.28 -0.21 -14.78
N ILE A 63 -15.43 0.76 -14.44
CA ILE A 63 -15.20 1.19 -13.07
C ILE A 63 -15.88 2.55 -12.89
N SER A 64 -16.73 2.68 -11.87
CA SER A 64 -17.26 3.97 -11.45
C SER A 64 -16.69 4.35 -10.08
N TYR A 65 -16.43 5.64 -9.90
CA TYR A 65 -16.08 6.20 -8.59
C TYR A 65 -17.30 6.75 -7.84
N GLN A 66 -18.50 6.60 -8.43
CA GLN A 66 -19.76 7.01 -7.84
C GLN A 66 -20.47 5.80 -7.23
N SER A 67 -20.97 5.96 -6.01
CA SER A 67 -21.40 4.86 -5.15
C SER A 67 -22.68 4.12 -5.58
N GLU A 68 -23.42 4.58 -6.58
CA GLU A 68 -24.76 4.03 -6.90
C GLU A 68 -24.93 3.55 -8.35
N GLU A 69 -23.90 3.63 -9.18
CA GLU A 69 -24.04 3.40 -10.63
C GLU A 69 -23.81 1.96 -11.07
N CYS A 70 -23.29 1.09 -10.20
CA CYS A 70 -22.84 -0.24 -10.57
C CYS A 70 -23.57 -1.36 -9.84
N GLU A 71 -23.64 -2.53 -10.49
CA GLU A 71 -24.20 -3.75 -9.91
C GLU A 71 -23.37 -4.29 -8.73
N ILE A 72 -22.05 -4.13 -8.78
CA ILE A 72 -21.14 -4.48 -7.69
C ILE A 72 -20.55 -3.20 -7.13
N GLN A 73 -20.44 -3.15 -5.80
CA GLN A 73 -19.83 -2.03 -5.10
C GLN A 73 -18.84 -2.50 -4.04
N LEU A 74 -17.65 -1.89 -4.04
CA LEU A 74 -16.61 -2.07 -3.05
C LEU A 74 -16.64 -0.89 -2.07
N LYS A 75 -16.93 -1.15 -0.80
CA LYS A 75 -16.97 -0.11 0.25
C LYS A 75 -15.97 -0.40 1.36
N PHE A 76 -15.36 0.66 1.87
CA PHE A 76 -14.59 0.63 3.10
C PHE A 76 -15.17 1.64 4.08
N ASP A 77 -15.59 1.17 5.25
CA ASP A 77 -16.12 1.99 6.33
C ASP A 77 -15.38 1.72 7.65
N ALA A 78 -15.84 2.33 8.74
CA ALA A 78 -15.23 2.18 10.06
C ALA A 78 -15.22 0.73 10.57
N ASN A 79 -16.10 -0.13 10.07
CA ASN A 79 -16.19 -1.53 10.47
C ASN A 79 -15.31 -2.44 9.61
N GLY A 80 -15.07 -2.06 8.36
CA GLY A 80 -14.20 -2.80 7.46
C GLY A 80 -14.62 -2.73 6.01
N LYS A 81 -14.19 -3.74 5.25
CA LYS A 81 -14.38 -3.86 3.81
C LYS A 81 -15.65 -4.64 3.50
N TRP A 82 -16.29 -4.27 2.41
CA TRP A 82 -17.57 -4.82 1.98
C TRP A 82 -17.62 -4.99 0.46
N ILE A 83 -18.16 -6.12 0.03
CA ILE A 83 -18.66 -6.30 -1.34
C ILE A 83 -20.18 -6.25 -1.27
N ILE A 84 -20.79 -5.33 -2.02
CA ILE A 84 -22.24 -5.18 -2.11
C ILE A 84 -22.67 -5.57 -3.51
N ASP A 85 -23.56 -6.56 -3.59
CA ASP A 85 -24.25 -6.95 -4.82
C ASP A 85 -25.63 -6.28 -4.83
N ASN A 86 -25.74 -5.19 -5.58
CA ASN A 86 -26.96 -4.39 -5.65
C ASN A 86 -28.08 -5.14 -6.41
N LYS A 87 -27.73 -6.02 -7.34
CA LYS A 87 -28.70 -6.80 -8.13
C LYS A 87 -29.40 -7.83 -7.25
N ASN A 88 -28.62 -8.54 -6.43
CA ASN A 88 -29.13 -9.56 -5.52
C ASN A 88 -29.47 -9.04 -4.11
N LYS A 89 -29.27 -7.73 -3.87
CA LYS A 89 -29.47 -7.05 -2.57
C LYS A 89 -28.73 -7.73 -1.42
N LYS A 90 -27.54 -8.27 -1.69
CA LYS A 90 -26.68 -8.93 -0.71
C LYS A 90 -25.48 -8.07 -0.36
N ARG A 91 -25.04 -8.17 0.90
CA ARG A 91 -23.86 -7.48 1.44
C ARG A 91 -22.96 -8.51 2.09
N TYR A 92 -21.69 -8.50 1.69
CA TYR A 92 -20.69 -9.44 2.14
C TYR A 92 -19.62 -8.67 2.91
N PHE A 93 -19.48 -8.99 4.19
CA PHE A 93 -18.49 -8.36 5.07
C PHE A 93 -17.16 -9.10 4.99
N LEU A 94 -16.08 -8.38 4.66
CA LEU A 94 -14.74 -8.93 4.49
C LEU A 94 -13.86 -8.67 5.74
N GLY A 95 -14.34 -7.92 6.73
CA GLY A 95 -13.49 -7.45 7.82
C GLY A 95 -12.36 -6.58 7.31
N GLN A 96 -11.12 -6.90 7.66
CA GLN A 96 -9.92 -6.21 7.17
C GLN A 96 -9.22 -6.95 6.01
N ASN A 97 -9.75 -8.10 5.60
CA ASN A 97 -9.17 -8.91 4.54
C ASN A 97 -9.13 -8.13 3.22
N SER A 98 -8.10 -8.36 2.43
CA SER A 98 -7.99 -7.75 1.13
C SER A 98 -9.04 -8.31 0.17
N TYR A 99 -9.66 -7.45 -0.66
CA TYR A 99 -10.50 -7.86 -1.78
C TYR A 99 -9.77 -8.87 -2.68
N CYS A 100 -8.48 -8.63 -2.94
CA CYS A 100 -7.67 -9.48 -3.79
C CYS A 100 -7.42 -10.88 -3.23
N SER A 101 -7.60 -11.09 -1.92
CA SER A 101 -7.48 -12.41 -1.29
C SER A 101 -8.60 -13.39 -1.68
N TYR A 102 -9.65 -12.91 -2.35
CA TYR A 102 -10.79 -13.71 -2.81
C TYR A 102 -10.79 -13.95 -4.32
N LEU A 103 -9.81 -13.42 -5.06
CA LEU A 103 -9.71 -13.59 -6.50
C LEU A 103 -9.38 -15.05 -6.87
N SER A 104 -9.77 -15.45 -8.08
CA SER A 104 -9.40 -16.76 -8.60
C SER A 104 -7.91 -16.75 -8.94
N ILE A 105 -7.19 -17.79 -8.49
CA ILE A 105 -5.75 -17.90 -8.69
C ILE A 105 -5.48 -18.48 -10.09
N ASN A 106 -4.94 -17.66 -10.97
CA ASN A 106 -4.28 -18.07 -12.22
C ASN A 106 -2.80 -17.72 -12.12
N THR A 107 -1.92 -18.47 -12.79
CA THR A 107 -0.46 -18.24 -12.74
C THR A 107 -0.07 -16.80 -13.12
N ASP A 108 -0.71 -16.26 -14.16
CA ASP A 108 -0.43 -14.91 -14.67
C ASP A 108 -0.92 -13.80 -13.71
N ASP A 109 -1.81 -14.14 -12.78
CA ASP A 109 -2.42 -13.22 -11.82
C ASP A 109 -1.78 -13.30 -10.43
N ILE A 110 -0.87 -14.25 -10.16
CA ILE A 110 -0.26 -14.41 -8.83
C ILE A 110 0.44 -13.11 -8.39
N LEU A 111 1.32 -12.57 -9.22
CA LEU A 111 2.07 -11.35 -8.89
C LEU A 111 1.14 -10.15 -8.59
N PRO A 112 0.16 -9.79 -9.44
CA PRO A 112 -0.76 -8.69 -9.13
C PRO A 112 -1.67 -8.98 -7.93
N ILE A 113 -2.13 -10.22 -7.73
CA ILE A 113 -2.94 -10.61 -6.55
C ILE A 113 -2.15 -10.39 -5.25
N VAL A 114 -0.93 -10.91 -5.18
CA VAL A 114 -0.12 -10.82 -3.96
C VAL A 114 0.31 -9.38 -3.71
N SER A 115 0.72 -8.66 -4.76
CA SER A 115 1.06 -7.24 -4.65
C SER A 115 -0.12 -6.39 -4.18
N CYS A 116 -1.35 -6.71 -4.62
CA CYS A 116 -2.57 -6.06 -4.16
C CYS A 116 -2.81 -6.28 -2.66
N ILE A 117 -2.64 -7.52 -2.16
CA ILE A 117 -2.76 -7.84 -0.73
C ILE A 117 -1.73 -7.07 0.09
N LEU A 118 -0.46 -7.09 -0.33
CA LEU A 118 0.63 -6.43 0.39
C LEU A 118 0.50 -4.90 0.36
N THR A 119 -0.02 -4.34 -0.73
CA THR A 119 -0.34 -2.91 -0.82
C THR A 119 -1.45 -2.55 0.17
N SER A 120 -2.52 -3.36 0.27
CA SER A 120 -3.55 -3.18 1.30
C SER A 120 -2.95 -3.22 2.70
N MET A 121 -2.14 -4.22 3.02
CA MET A 121 -1.52 -4.34 4.34
C MET A 121 -0.64 -3.15 4.68
N THR A 122 0.16 -2.69 3.72
CA THR A 122 1.09 -1.57 3.89
C THR A 122 0.32 -0.27 4.11
N ILE A 123 -0.69 0.00 3.27
CA ILE A 123 -1.53 1.19 3.40
C ILE A 123 -2.33 1.14 4.68
N ASP A 124 -2.95 0.01 5.05
CA ASP A 124 -3.79 -0.13 6.25
C ASP A 124 -2.95 -0.29 7.53
N ARG A 125 -1.63 -0.55 7.39
CA ARG A 125 -0.67 -0.87 8.48
C ARG A 125 -1.19 -1.98 9.40
N ARG A 126 -1.51 -3.10 8.78
CA ARG A 126 -1.98 -4.32 9.43
C ARG A 126 -1.13 -5.52 9.02
N SER A 127 -1.16 -6.58 9.81
CA SER A 127 -0.62 -7.89 9.43
C SER A 127 -1.55 -8.60 8.42
N LEU A 128 -1.03 -9.66 7.81
CA LEU A 128 -1.86 -10.64 7.11
C LEU A 128 -2.90 -11.21 8.09
N SER A 129 -4.13 -11.38 7.63
CA SER A 129 -5.09 -12.19 8.34
C SER A 129 -4.80 -13.68 8.17
N GLU A 130 -5.42 -14.53 8.98
CA GLU A 130 -5.29 -15.99 8.83
C GLU A 130 -5.75 -16.48 7.45
N TRP A 131 -6.81 -15.87 6.91
CA TRP A 131 -7.30 -16.17 5.56
C TRP A 131 -6.27 -15.84 4.48
N GLU A 132 -5.72 -14.62 4.53
CA GLU A 132 -4.71 -14.18 3.56
C GLU A 132 -3.44 -15.04 3.66
N LEU A 133 -2.99 -15.33 4.89
CA LEU A 133 -1.83 -16.18 5.12
C LEU A 133 -2.04 -17.61 4.59
N SER A 134 -3.21 -18.20 4.82
CA SER A 134 -3.57 -19.52 4.30
C SER A 134 -3.53 -19.52 2.76
N MET A 135 -4.13 -18.52 2.13
CA MET A 135 -4.14 -18.38 0.67
C MET A 135 -2.72 -18.20 0.11
N LEU A 136 -1.89 -17.35 0.70
CA LEU A 136 -0.51 -17.16 0.25
C LEU A 136 0.33 -18.43 0.41
N LYS A 137 0.14 -19.20 1.49
CA LYS A 137 0.79 -20.51 1.64
C LYS A 137 0.40 -21.50 0.53
N GLU A 138 -0.84 -21.47 0.05
CA GLU A 138 -1.24 -22.28 -1.12
C GLU A 138 -0.50 -21.88 -2.40
N LEU A 139 0.01 -20.65 -2.50
CA LEU A 139 0.76 -20.15 -3.65
C LEU A 139 2.23 -20.56 -3.64
N GLU A 140 2.75 -21.15 -2.55
CA GLU A 140 4.14 -21.60 -2.49
C GLU A 140 4.45 -22.63 -3.57
N LYS A 141 3.47 -23.50 -3.90
CA LYS A 141 3.57 -24.48 -5.00
C LYS A 141 3.75 -23.85 -6.39
N PHE A 142 3.53 -22.55 -6.52
CA PHE A 142 3.67 -21.79 -7.77
C PHE A 142 4.88 -20.85 -7.75
N GLY A 143 5.80 -20.98 -6.78
CA GLY A 143 7.04 -20.20 -6.72
C GLY A 143 6.96 -18.94 -5.84
N LEU A 144 5.89 -18.79 -5.05
CA LEU A 144 5.88 -17.85 -3.93
C LEU A 144 6.71 -18.42 -2.78
N PHE A 145 7.44 -17.60 -2.05
CA PHE A 145 8.14 -18.07 -0.86
C PHE A 145 8.28 -16.98 0.20
N PHE A 146 8.41 -17.43 1.44
CA PHE A 146 8.59 -16.59 2.61
C PHE A 146 10.02 -16.69 3.14
N GLU A 147 10.56 -15.57 3.58
CA GLU A 147 11.87 -15.50 4.22
C GLU A 147 11.83 -14.52 5.38
N LYS A 148 12.30 -14.92 6.57
CA LYS A 148 12.38 -14.01 7.71
C LYS A 148 13.69 -13.22 7.65
N ASN A 149 13.62 -11.95 7.26
CA ASN A 149 14.82 -11.11 7.08
C ASN A 149 14.52 -9.62 7.34
N LEU A 150 15.53 -8.76 7.20
CA LEU A 150 15.36 -7.30 7.27
C LEU A 150 14.32 -6.86 6.24
N ARG A 151 13.37 -6.02 6.65
CA ARG A 151 12.30 -5.46 5.84
C ARG A 151 12.77 -4.28 4.98
N ILE A 152 13.81 -4.48 4.18
CA ILE A 152 14.35 -3.47 3.25
C ILE A 152 14.20 -3.91 1.78
N PRO A 153 13.80 -3.04 0.85
CA PRO A 153 13.52 -3.47 -0.53
C PRO A 153 14.80 -3.82 -1.31
N GLY A 154 14.70 -4.78 -2.21
CA GLY A 154 15.69 -5.08 -3.25
C GLY A 154 16.98 -5.73 -2.79
N TYR A 155 17.10 -6.17 -1.53
CA TYR A 155 18.40 -6.58 -0.94
C TYR A 155 19.10 -7.78 -1.59
N LYS A 156 18.37 -8.62 -2.32
CA LYS A 156 18.95 -9.75 -3.08
C LYS A 156 19.62 -9.28 -4.39
N HIS A 157 19.14 -8.18 -4.95
CA HIS A 157 19.51 -7.69 -6.28
C HIS A 157 20.35 -6.41 -6.23
N LEU A 158 20.32 -5.70 -5.11
CA LEU A 158 20.98 -4.41 -4.94
C LEU A 158 22.06 -4.49 -3.85
N PRO A 159 23.14 -3.70 -3.98
CA PRO A 159 24.01 -3.39 -2.86
C PRO A 159 23.19 -2.91 -1.65
N LEU A 160 23.65 -3.28 -0.44
CA LEU A 160 22.95 -3.01 0.81
C LEU A 160 22.68 -1.51 0.99
N PHE A 161 23.61 -0.64 0.58
CA PHE A 161 23.41 0.81 0.72
C PHE A 161 22.21 1.31 -0.10
N LEU A 162 21.98 0.79 -1.31
CA LEU A 162 20.80 1.18 -2.10
C LEU A 162 19.52 0.66 -1.45
N SER A 163 19.54 -0.58 -0.95
CA SER A 163 18.40 -1.19 -0.27
C SER A 163 17.98 -0.38 0.97
N LEU A 164 18.95 0.10 1.75
CA LEU A 164 18.73 0.98 2.90
C LEU A 164 18.22 2.37 2.46
N MET A 165 18.79 2.96 1.41
CA MET A 165 18.31 4.22 0.86
C MET A 165 16.84 4.15 0.41
N PHE A 166 16.41 3.00 -0.10
CA PHE A 166 15.05 2.77 -0.61
C PHE A 166 14.06 2.31 0.47
N SER A 167 14.51 2.12 1.70
CA SER A 167 13.66 1.63 2.80
C SER A 167 12.66 2.70 3.27
N LEU A 168 11.38 2.53 2.95
CA LEU A 168 10.30 3.50 3.26
C LEU A 168 9.39 3.07 4.42
N ASP A 169 9.25 1.76 4.66
CA ASP A 169 8.55 1.17 5.80
C ASP A 169 9.27 -0.14 6.16
N PRO A 170 10.35 -0.08 6.96
CA PRO A 170 10.69 1.03 7.83
C PRO A 170 11.49 2.16 7.14
N TYR A 171 11.05 3.41 7.31
CA TYR A 171 11.88 4.60 7.12
C TYR A 171 12.93 4.67 8.23
N ILE A 172 14.19 4.83 7.87
CA ILE A 172 15.32 4.87 8.79
C ILE A 172 15.82 6.33 8.86
N PRO A 173 15.57 7.05 9.98
CA PRO A 173 15.99 8.44 10.12
C PRO A 173 17.47 8.65 9.78
N ASN A 174 17.75 9.70 9.00
CA ASN A 174 19.07 10.07 8.48
C ASN A 174 19.74 9.06 7.52
N ILE A 175 19.18 7.88 7.28
CA ILE A 175 19.73 6.85 6.38
C ILE A 175 18.91 6.76 5.10
N THR A 176 17.59 6.53 5.23
CA THR A 176 16.68 6.47 4.09
C THR A 176 16.78 7.75 3.25
N GLY A 177 16.93 7.59 1.94
CA GLY A 177 17.10 8.70 1.00
C GLY A 177 18.44 9.44 1.08
N ASN A 178 19.34 9.09 2.00
CA ASN A 178 20.63 9.77 2.18
C ASN A 178 21.80 8.85 1.82
N ARG A 179 22.40 9.09 0.65
CA ARG A 179 23.52 8.28 0.16
C ARG A 179 24.75 8.35 1.05
N GLU A 180 25.15 9.55 1.46
CA GLU A 180 26.35 9.78 2.25
C GLU A 180 26.27 9.06 3.59
N ASN A 181 25.20 9.28 4.34
CA ASN A 181 24.99 8.66 5.63
C ASN A 181 24.85 7.13 5.52
N THR A 182 24.22 6.64 4.46
CA THR A 182 24.12 5.20 4.25
C THR A 182 25.48 4.58 3.96
N LEU A 183 26.31 5.19 3.11
CA LEU A 183 27.67 4.71 2.85
C LEU A 183 28.55 4.77 4.09
N ASN A 184 28.40 5.82 4.92
CA ASN A 184 29.08 5.90 6.21
C ASN A 184 28.66 4.75 7.14
N LEU A 185 27.37 4.42 7.21
CA LEU A 185 26.88 3.27 7.96
C LEU A 185 27.47 1.94 7.46
N ILE A 186 27.58 1.73 6.14
CA ILE A 186 28.22 0.54 5.56
C ILE A 186 29.69 0.43 5.99
N LYS A 187 30.42 1.56 5.99
CA LYS A 187 31.81 1.61 6.46
C LYS A 187 31.93 1.34 7.95
N GLU A 188 31.01 1.88 8.77
CA GLU A 188 30.97 1.66 10.22
C GLU A 188 30.78 0.18 10.60
N ILE A 189 30.02 -0.57 9.81
CA ILE A 189 29.86 -2.03 10.01
C ILE A 189 31.01 -2.84 9.37
N ASN A 190 32.08 -2.20 8.91
CA ASN A 190 33.22 -2.83 8.23
C ASN A 190 32.82 -3.66 7.00
N ALA A 191 31.81 -3.23 6.25
CA ALA A 191 31.42 -3.84 4.97
C ALA A 191 31.90 -2.98 3.78
N ASN A 192 31.90 -3.56 2.58
CA ASN A 192 32.28 -2.85 1.37
C ASN A 192 31.04 -2.23 0.69
N GLU A 193 31.22 -1.22 -0.17
CA GLU A 193 30.10 -0.48 -0.78
C GLU A 193 29.27 -1.33 -1.77
N ILE A 194 29.81 -2.46 -2.23
CA ILE A 194 29.12 -3.39 -3.14
C ILE A 194 28.51 -4.59 -2.40
N SER A 195 28.70 -4.68 -1.07
CA SER A 195 28.22 -5.77 -0.24
C SER A 195 26.71 -5.81 -0.30
N LYS A 196 26.17 -7.00 -0.51
CA LYS A 196 24.76 -7.29 -0.32
C LYS A 196 24.49 -7.63 1.14
N LEU A 197 23.20 -7.69 1.50
CA LEU A 197 22.81 -8.08 2.86
C LEU A 197 23.27 -9.51 3.19
N GLU A 198 23.22 -10.41 2.21
CA GLU A 198 23.60 -11.83 2.34
C GLU A 198 25.11 -12.05 2.56
N ASP A 199 25.94 -11.06 2.24
CA ASP A 199 27.39 -11.13 2.42
C ASP A 199 27.83 -10.80 3.86
N LEU A 200 26.92 -10.27 4.68
CA LEU A 200 27.25 -9.84 6.03
C LEU A 200 27.38 -11.02 6.98
N ASN A 201 28.45 -11.03 7.77
CA ASN A 201 28.54 -11.96 8.90
C ASN A 201 27.63 -11.50 10.07
N GLU A 202 27.44 -12.38 11.06
CA GLU A 202 26.54 -12.13 12.19
C GLU A 202 26.88 -10.86 12.98
N ASN A 203 28.17 -10.54 13.15
CA ASN A 203 28.58 -9.34 13.89
C ASN A 203 28.22 -8.05 13.12
N GLN A 204 28.45 -8.05 11.80
CA GLN A 204 28.07 -6.94 10.92
C GLN A 204 26.56 -6.75 10.89
N LEU A 205 25.81 -7.86 10.77
CA LEU A 205 24.36 -7.85 10.78
C LEU A 205 23.79 -7.32 12.11
N ASN A 206 24.31 -7.78 13.25
CA ASN A 206 23.88 -7.31 14.56
C ASN A 206 24.18 -5.82 14.77
N THR A 207 25.34 -5.35 14.30
CA THR A 207 25.70 -3.92 14.37
C THR A 207 24.77 -3.08 13.49
N LEU A 208 24.49 -3.55 12.27
CA LEU A 208 23.52 -2.91 11.37
C LEU A 208 22.14 -2.80 12.02
N LEU A 209 21.62 -3.91 12.53
CA LEU A 209 20.31 -3.96 13.20
C LEU A 209 20.26 -3.00 14.39
N PHE A 210 21.28 -3.01 15.24
CA PHE A 210 21.36 -2.11 16.39
C PHE A 210 21.31 -0.64 15.96
N LYS A 211 22.05 -0.25 14.91
CA LYS A 211 22.07 1.11 14.39
C LYS A 211 20.72 1.54 13.82
N ILE A 212 20.08 0.68 13.02
CA ILE A 212 18.76 0.95 12.45
C ILE A 212 17.71 1.09 13.56
N ILE A 213 17.64 0.13 14.48
CA ILE A 213 16.70 0.16 15.62
C ILE A 213 16.92 1.45 16.42
N SER A 214 18.17 1.75 16.77
CA SER A 214 18.51 2.94 17.55
C SER A 214 18.12 4.25 16.85
N ALA A 215 18.22 4.31 15.51
CA ALA A 215 17.80 5.48 14.74
C ALA A 215 16.27 5.66 14.77
N ILE A 216 15.51 4.57 14.61
CA ILE A 216 14.05 4.64 14.56
C ILE A 216 13.45 4.85 15.95
N VAL A 217 13.96 4.16 16.98
CA VAL A 217 13.43 4.23 18.36
C VAL A 217 13.52 5.63 18.95
N LYS A 218 14.51 6.43 18.53
CA LYS A 218 14.61 7.85 18.90
C LYS A 218 13.39 8.68 18.49
N GLU A 219 12.80 8.35 17.33
CA GLU A 219 11.64 9.06 16.79
C GLU A 219 10.32 8.33 17.14
N ASN A 220 10.34 7.00 17.23
CA ASN A 220 9.21 6.17 17.60
C ASN A 220 9.60 5.14 18.67
N PRO A 221 9.39 5.42 19.97
CA PRO A 221 9.72 4.52 21.07
C PRO A 221 8.95 3.19 21.09
N LYS A 222 7.84 3.08 20.34
CA LYS A 222 7.05 1.85 20.23
C LYS A 222 7.58 0.90 19.15
N PHE A 223 8.56 1.34 18.37
CA PHE A 223 9.15 0.54 17.31
C PHE A 223 9.94 -0.63 17.90
N THR A 224 9.68 -1.83 17.41
CA THR A 224 10.24 -3.08 17.94
C THR A 224 11.15 -3.76 16.93
N ARG A 225 11.87 -4.81 17.35
CA ARG A 225 12.68 -5.64 16.45
C ARG A 225 11.83 -6.32 15.37
N ASP A 226 10.61 -6.72 15.72
CA ASP A 226 9.69 -7.41 14.80
C ASP A 226 9.19 -6.50 13.67
N ASP A 227 9.29 -5.17 13.85
CA ASP A 227 9.00 -4.20 12.79
C ASP A 227 10.12 -4.10 11.73
N ILE A 228 11.34 -4.54 12.05
CA ILE A 228 12.49 -4.63 11.11
C ILE A 228 12.69 -6.03 10.58
N ILE A 229 12.60 -7.05 11.41
CA ILE A 229 12.75 -8.45 11.00
C ILE A 229 11.36 -9.01 10.77
N ALA A 230 10.95 -9.07 9.50
CA ALA A 230 9.61 -9.47 9.12
C ALA A 230 9.63 -10.62 8.11
N ASP A 231 8.49 -11.27 7.94
CA ASP A 231 8.27 -12.23 6.86
C ASP A 231 8.26 -11.48 5.53
N ARG A 232 9.32 -11.67 4.75
CA ARG A 232 9.47 -11.18 3.39
C ARG A 232 8.79 -12.15 2.45
N ILE A 233 8.03 -11.60 1.50
CA ILE A 233 7.36 -12.39 0.47
C ILE A 233 8.00 -12.08 -0.87
N PHE A 234 8.36 -13.14 -1.57
CA PHE A 234 8.93 -13.11 -2.90
C PHE A 234 8.07 -13.95 -3.83
N TYR A 235 8.03 -13.58 -5.11
CA TYR A 235 7.44 -14.40 -6.15
C TYR A 235 8.39 -14.45 -7.33
N LEU A 236 8.92 -15.64 -7.62
CA LEU A 236 10.06 -15.78 -8.54
C LEU A 236 11.19 -14.84 -8.09
N ASP A 237 11.69 -13.97 -8.98
CA ASP A 237 12.74 -13.01 -8.69
C ASP A 237 12.23 -11.66 -8.14
N TYR A 238 10.90 -11.48 -8.01
CA TYR A 238 10.33 -10.22 -7.55
C TYR A 238 10.32 -10.12 -6.02
N ASP A 239 10.94 -9.06 -5.50
CA ASP A 239 10.76 -8.59 -4.13
C ASP A 239 9.44 -7.82 -4.02
N LEU A 240 8.45 -8.41 -3.36
CA LEU A 240 7.12 -7.82 -3.32
C LEU A 240 7.01 -6.61 -2.40
N LEU A 241 7.94 -6.41 -1.47
CA LEU A 241 8.02 -5.17 -0.70
C LEU A 241 8.40 -4.00 -1.61
N GLU A 242 9.40 -4.21 -2.46
CA GLU A 242 9.85 -3.22 -3.42
C GLU A 242 8.76 -2.90 -4.45
N LEU A 243 8.11 -3.94 -5.00
CA LEU A 243 6.99 -3.75 -5.92
C LEU A 243 5.82 -3.02 -5.27
N THR A 244 5.54 -3.28 -3.99
CA THR A 244 4.51 -2.56 -3.23
C THR A 244 4.82 -1.06 -3.16
N PHE A 245 6.05 -0.68 -2.81
CA PHE A 245 6.45 0.74 -2.81
C PHE A 245 6.40 1.36 -4.21
N ALA A 246 6.83 0.62 -5.24
CA ALA A 246 6.78 1.07 -6.62
C ALA A 246 5.34 1.28 -7.12
N LEU A 247 4.40 0.44 -6.68
CA LEU A 247 2.98 0.57 -6.99
C LEU A 247 2.36 1.80 -6.32
N ILE A 248 2.59 1.99 -5.01
CA ILE A 248 2.11 3.16 -4.28
C ILE A 248 2.65 4.45 -4.93
N TYR A 249 3.95 4.47 -5.21
CA TYR A 249 4.60 5.58 -5.91
C TYR A 249 3.97 5.87 -7.28
N SER A 250 3.80 4.85 -8.11
CA SER A 250 3.30 5.03 -9.48
C SER A 250 1.83 5.45 -9.50
N PHE A 251 1.02 4.93 -8.56
CA PHE A 251 -0.35 5.36 -8.38
C PHE A 251 -0.47 6.84 -7.98
N ASP A 252 0.37 7.28 -7.04
CA ASP A 252 0.39 8.67 -6.59
C ASP A 252 0.90 9.64 -7.65
N THR A 253 1.84 9.22 -8.47
CA THR A 253 2.51 10.12 -9.42
C THR A 253 1.83 10.16 -10.78
N ILE A 254 1.32 9.03 -11.25
CA ILE A 254 0.76 8.86 -12.60
C ILE A 254 -0.75 8.62 -12.54
N GLY A 255 -1.19 7.69 -11.70
CA GLY A 255 -2.62 7.37 -11.54
C GLY A 255 -2.95 5.89 -11.69
N SER A 256 -4.25 5.60 -11.87
CA SER A 256 -4.78 4.23 -11.87
C SER A 256 -4.40 3.41 -13.11
N THR A 257 -3.95 4.06 -14.18
CA THR A 257 -3.52 3.39 -15.42
C THR A 257 -2.34 2.45 -15.20
N GLU A 258 -1.43 2.78 -14.28
CA GLU A 258 -0.29 1.93 -13.93
C GLU A 258 -0.74 0.62 -13.24
N LEU A 259 -1.79 0.72 -12.41
CA LEU A 259 -2.40 -0.45 -11.77
C LEU A 259 -3.12 -1.31 -12.80
N MET A 260 -3.76 -0.70 -13.80
CA MET A 260 -4.37 -1.44 -14.91
C MET A 260 -3.32 -2.23 -15.69
N GLN A 261 -2.16 -1.63 -16.00
CA GLN A 261 -1.09 -2.32 -16.73
C GLN A 261 -0.55 -3.52 -15.94
N LEU A 262 -0.27 -3.37 -14.63
CA LEU A 262 0.12 -4.52 -13.80
C LEU A 262 -1.00 -5.56 -13.70
N GLY A 263 -2.23 -5.07 -13.51
CA GLY A 263 -3.42 -5.89 -13.47
C GLY A 263 -3.52 -6.77 -14.71
N LEU A 264 -3.27 -6.24 -15.90
CA LEU A 264 -3.30 -6.91 -17.20
C LEU A 264 -2.07 -7.79 -17.48
N SER A 265 -0.88 -7.39 -17.05
CA SER A 265 0.36 -8.11 -17.32
C SER A 265 1.37 -8.01 -16.17
N SER A 266 1.76 -9.16 -15.63
CA SER A 266 2.76 -9.27 -14.57
C SER A 266 4.16 -8.76 -14.97
N SER A 267 4.50 -8.76 -16.26
CA SER A 267 5.80 -8.23 -16.74
C SER A 267 5.94 -6.72 -16.54
N TYR A 268 4.84 -6.00 -16.35
CA TYR A 268 4.85 -4.57 -16.08
C TYR A 268 5.48 -4.22 -14.72
N ALA A 269 5.59 -5.20 -13.81
CA ALA A 269 6.25 -5.03 -12.51
C ALA A 269 7.69 -4.51 -12.63
N GLU A 270 8.44 -4.96 -13.64
CA GLU A 270 9.82 -4.52 -13.85
C GLU A 270 9.89 -3.01 -14.20
N ILE A 271 8.94 -2.53 -15.02
CA ILE A 271 8.85 -1.11 -15.39
C ILE A 271 8.58 -0.26 -14.14
N LEU A 272 7.67 -0.71 -13.28
CA LEU A 272 7.34 -0.03 -12.02
C LEU A 272 8.55 0.05 -11.09
N ILE A 273 9.24 -1.08 -10.87
CA ILE A 273 10.42 -1.17 -10.01
C ILE A 273 11.55 -0.29 -10.55
N ASN A 274 11.82 -0.34 -11.87
CA ASN A 274 12.87 0.46 -12.48
C ASN A 274 12.60 1.96 -12.35
N ARG A 275 11.36 2.40 -12.57
CA ARG A 275 10.96 3.81 -12.37
C ARG A 275 11.12 4.26 -10.91
N PHE A 276 10.73 3.41 -9.97
CA PHE A 276 10.92 3.64 -8.54
C PHE A 276 12.41 3.82 -8.23
N ARG A 277 13.26 2.83 -8.56
CA ARG A 277 14.71 2.88 -8.32
C ARG A 277 15.37 4.12 -8.96
N GLN A 278 15.03 4.45 -10.21
CA GLN A 278 15.58 5.61 -10.91
C GLN A 278 15.25 6.95 -10.21
N THR A 279 14.06 7.05 -9.61
CA THR A 279 13.68 8.26 -8.88
C THR A 279 14.39 8.33 -7.54
N PHE A 280 14.30 7.26 -6.76
CA PHE A 280 14.77 7.22 -5.38
C PHE A 280 16.30 7.14 -5.25
N SER A 281 17.00 6.66 -6.28
CA SER A 281 18.48 6.62 -6.33
C SER A 281 19.13 8.01 -6.27
N LYS A 282 18.38 9.07 -6.60
CA LYS A 282 18.84 10.47 -6.50
C LYS A 282 18.96 10.95 -5.05
N GLY A 283 18.49 10.16 -4.09
CA GLY A 283 18.33 10.57 -2.71
C GLY A 283 17.16 11.52 -2.52
N PHE A 284 16.59 11.53 -1.32
CA PHE A 284 15.39 12.31 -1.02
C PHE A 284 15.29 12.67 0.47
N SER A 285 14.42 13.62 0.78
CA SER A 285 14.10 14.03 2.15
C SER A 285 12.61 14.23 2.35
N VAL A 286 12.12 13.96 3.56
CA VAL A 286 10.71 14.12 3.95
C VAL A 286 10.64 14.72 5.35
N ASN A 287 10.12 15.94 5.48
CA ASN A 287 10.02 16.64 6.75
C ASN A 287 8.62 17.25 6.94
N LEU A 288 7.98 16.97 8.08
CA LEU A 288 6.73 17.65 8.45
C LEU A 288 7.07 19.10 8.86
N VAL A 289 6.48 20.08 8.17
CA VAL A 289 6.74 21.51 8.43
C VAL A 289 5.55 22.26 9.02
N ASP A 290 4.32 21.79 8.78
CA ASP A 290 3.12 22.44 9.28
C ASP A 290 1.98 21.44 9.51
N THR A 291 1.17 21.71 10.53
CA THR A 291 -0.02 20.94 10.86
C THR A 291 -1.23 21.86 10.88
N LYS A 292 -2.11 21.72 9.89
CA LYS A 292 -3.38 22.43 9.84
C LYS A 292 -4.52 21.55 10.31
N GLN A 293 -5.73 22.11 10.34
CA GLN A 293 -6.91 21.38 10.79
C GLN A 293 -7.25 20.22 9.84
N THR A 294 -7.19 20.45 8.52
CA THR A 294 -7.62 19.49 7.48
C THR A 294 -6.47 18.81 6.74
N TYR A 295 -5.24 19.34 6.84
CA TYR A 295 -4.09 18.81 6.10
C TYR A 295 -2.76 18.96 6.87
N TYR A 296 -1.76 18.18 6.44
CA TYR A 296 -0.36 18.30 6.83
C TYR A 296 0.46 18.85 5.65
N ILE A 297 1.42 19.75 5.92
CA ILE A 297 2.40 20.20 4.93
C ILE A 297 3.72 19.48 5.18
N ILE A 298 4.21 18.80 4.16
CA ILE A 298 5.44 18.02 4.19
C ILE A 298 6.42 18.62 3.19
N GLU A 299 7.52 19.17 3.67
CA GLU A 299 8.62 19.61 2.82
C GLU A 299 9.39 18.40 2.29
N VAL A 300 9.62 18.40 0.98
CA VAL A 300 10.25 17.29 0.26
C VAL A 300 11.33 17.75 -0.69
N THR A 301 12.32 16.88 -0.89
CA THR A 301 13.34 17.00 -1.95
C THR A 301 13.37 15.71 -2.74
N ASN A 302 13.25 15.77 -4.08
CA ASN A 302 13.26 14.59 -4.97
C ASN A 302 12.26 13.48 -4.57
N PHE A 303 11.13 13.86 -3.95
CA PHE A 303 10.11 12.93 -3.47
C PHE A 303 8.72 13.51 -3.73
N ASN A 304 7.88 12.77 -4.43
CA ASN A 304 6.61 13.28 -4.97
C ASN A 304 5.45 12.30 -4.79
N SER A 305 5.47 11.46 -3.75
CA SER A 305 4.37 10.53 -3.42
C SER A 305 3.74 10.87 -2.06
N PRO A 306 2.59 11.57 -2.04
CA PRO A 306 1.88 11.93 -0.80
C PRO A 306 1.57 10.73 0.11
N LEU A 307 1.18 9.59 -0.45
CA LEU A 307 0.84 8.37 0.27
C LEU A 307 2.08 7.71 0.88
N LEU A 308 3.21 7.64 0.16
CA LEU A 308 4.47 7.16 0.75
C LEU A 308 4.95 8.10 1.87
N ALA A 309 4.81 9.43 1.72
CA ALA A 309 5.12 10.36 2.81
C ALA A 309 4.20 10.13 4.03
N GLN A 310 2.92 9.82 3.81
CA GLN A 310 2.00 9.45 4.88
C GLN A 310 2.51 8.23 5.65
N LEU A 311 2.93 7.18 4.94
CA LEU A 311 3.42 5.94 5.56
C LEU A 311 4.65 6.20 6.43
N ILE A 312 5.62 6.97 5.90
CA ILE A 312 6.82 7.38 6.64
C ILE A 312 6.44 8.12 7.93
N LEU A 313 5.60 9.16 7.83
CA LEU A 313 5.27 9.98 8.99
C LEU A 313 4.35 9.28 10.00
N LEU A 314 3.51 8.35 9.56
CA LEU A 314 2.75 7.46 10.45
C LEU A 314 3.68 6.53 11.21
N GLN A 315 4.73 5.99 10.57
CA GLN A 315 5.73 5.18 11.25
C GLN A 315 6.47 5.98 12.32
N LEU A 316 6.81 7.23 12.02
CA LEU A 316 7.47 8.14 12.97
C LEU A 316 6.50 8.73 14.01
N GLN A 317 5.22 8.35 14.01
CA GLN A 317 4.17 8.91 14.89
C GLN A 317 4.03 10.44 14.82
N LYS A 318 4.41 11.06 13.70
CA LYS A 318 4.36 12.51 13.50
C LYS A 318 2.98 13.00 13.03
N ILE A 319 2.16 12.10 12.47
CA ILE A 319 0.84 12.42 11.92
C ILE A 319 -0.21 11.37 12.30
N ARG A 320 -1.47 11.70 12.01
CA ARG A 320 -2.62 10.77 12.02
C ARG A 320 -3.13 10.57 10.58
N ARG A 321 -3.94 9.53 10.36
CA ARG A 321 -4.48 9.13 9.04
C ARG A 321 -5.63 10.01 8.53
N ASP A 322 -6.18 10.86 9.39
CA ASP A 322 -7.44 11.58 9.20
C ASP A 322 -7.32 12.85 8.34
N LYS A 323 -6.11 13.24 7.94
CA LYS A 323 -5.84 14.47 7.21
C LYS A 323 -5.18 14.23 5.87
N ILE A 324 -5.42 15.19 4.97
CA ILE A 324 -4.81 15.24 3.63
C ILE A 324 -3.29 15.46 3.76
N ILE A 325 -2.52 14.79 2.92
CA ILE A 325 -1.09 15.03 2.79
C ILE A 325 -0.83 15.99 1.63
N VAL A 326 -0.18 17.11 1.94
CA VAL A 326 0.31 18.08 0.97
C VAL A 326 1.83 18.11 0.99
N LEU A 327 2.43 17.79 -0.16
CA LEU A 327 3.86 17.93 -0.37
C LEU A 327 4.19 19.36 -0.78
N LYS A 328 5.22 19.93 -0.18
CA LYS A 328 5.80 21.22 -0.53
C LYS A 328 7.17 20.99 -1.15
N GLU A 329 7.29 21.29 -2.44
CA GLU A 329 8.56 21.29 -3.15
C GLU A 329 8.83 22.73 -3.60
N ARG A 330 9.81 23.39 -2.95
CA ARG A 330 10.06 24.83 -3.09
C ARG A 330 8.77 25.62 -2.81
N ASP A 331 8.29 26.40 -3.77
CA ASP A 331 7.08 27.22 -3.66
C ASP A 331 5.81 26.53 -4.19
N LYS A 332 5.90 25.26 -4.59
CA LYS A 332 4.78 24.51 -5.16
C LYS A 332 4.25 23.49 -4.17
N LEU A 333 2.93 23.36 -4.15
CA LEU A 333 2.20 22.42 -3.32
C LEU A 333 1.57 21.33 -4.18
N TYR A 334 1.65 20.08 -3.72
CA TYR A 334 1.16 18.91 -4.43
C TYR A 334 0.40 17.96 -3.50
N THR A 335 -0.58 17.26 -4.03
CA THR A 335 -1.25 16.13 -3.37
C THR A 335 -1.66 15.10 -4.43
N SER A 336 -2.37 14.04 -4.06
CA SER A 336 -2.86 13.02 -4.99
C SER A 336 -4.37 12.83 -4.87
N ARG A 337 -4.98 12.27 -5.91
CA ARG A 337 -6.42 11.98 -5.93
C ARG A 337 -6.84 11.02 -4.82
N TYR A 338 -5.93 10.22 -4.27
CA TYR A 338 -6.19 9.40 -3.08
C TYR A 338 -6.74 10.22 -1.92
N PHE A 339 -6.16 11.42 -1.68
CA PHE A 339 -6.59 12.32 -0.61
C PHE A 339 -7.74 13.25 -1.02
N LEU A 340 -7.93 13.47 -2.33
CA LEU A 340 -8.97 14.33 -2.89
C LEU A 340 -9.77 13.58 -3.96
N PRO A 341 -10.58 12.57 -3.59
CA PRO A 341 -11.29 11.71 -4.54
C PRO A 341 -12.28 12.46 -5.44
N GLN A 342 -12.74 13.64 -5.02
CA GLN A 342 -13.62 14.53 -5.79
C GLN A 342 -12.97 15.12 -7.06
N LEU A 343 -11.64 15.09 -7.15
CA LEU A 343 -10.94 15.57 -8.34
C LEU A 343 -11.01 14.54 -9.46
N LYS A 344 -11.18 15.04 -10.70
CA LYS A 344 -11.16 14.19 -11.91
C LYS A 344 -9.73 13.83 -12.36
N LYS A 345 -8.74 14.64 -11.99
CA LYS A 345 -7.34 14.43 -12.37
C LYS A 345 -6.74 13.33 -11.50
N GLU A 346 -6.01 12.41 -12.11
CA GLU A 346 -5.28 11.34 -11.43
C GLU A 346 -3.79 11.67 -11.27
N GLY A 347 -3.09 10.84 -10.49
CA GLY A 347 -1.67 11.01 -10.21
C GLY A 347 -1.39 12.23 -9.35
N LEU A 348 -0.24 12.87 -9.60
CA LEU A 348 0.22 14.01 -8.82
C LEU A 348 -0.49 15.29 -9.26
N ILE A 349 -1.12 15.95 -8.30
CA ILE A 349 -1.96 17.12 -8.51
C ILE A 349 -1.29 18.31 -7.84
N GLN A 350 -0.94 19.32 -8.63
CA GLN A 350 -0.52 20.60 -8.10
C GLN A 350 -1.72 21.34 -7.52
N ILE A 351 -1.60 21.85 -6.31
CA ILE A 351 -2.65 22.62 -5.64
C ILE A 351 -2.66 24.04 -6.21
N ASP A 352 -3.66 24.32 -7.04
CA ASP A 352 -4.02 25.65 -7.54
C ASP A 352 -5.15 26.28 -6.70
N ASP A 353 -5.61 27.49 -7.04
CA ASP A 353 -6.65 28.19 -6.26
C ASP A 353 -7.99 27.43 -6.19
N ARG A 354 -8.32 26.64 -7.21
CA ARG A 354 -9.52 25.77 -7.18
C ARG A 354 -9.34 24.63 -6.18
N THR A 355 -8.15 24.04 -6.16
CA THR A 355 -7.81 22.93 -5.26
C THR A 355 -7.67 23.42 -3.83
N LYS A 356 -7.18 24.65 -3.60
CA LYS A 356 -7.10 25.26 -2.26
C LYS A 356 -8.47 25.29 -1.57
N ALA A 357 -9.51 25.70 -2.27
CA ALA A 357 -10.87 25.73 -1.73
C ALA A 357 -11.35 24.33 -1.28
N LEU A 358 -10.95 23.27 -1.99
CA LEU A 358 -11.31 21.88 -1.65
C LEU A 358 -10.52 21.32 -0.46
N VAL A 359 -9.27 21.77 -0.28
CA VAL A 359 -8.40 21.35 0.83
C VAL A 359 -8.68 22.19 2.09
N GLY A 360 -9.36 23.33 1.95
CA GLY A 360 -9.54 24.33 3.01
C GLY A 360 -8.27 25.14 3.26
N MET A 361 -7.55 25.49 2.19
CA MET A 361 -6.33 26.31 2.18
C MET A 361 -6.59 27.78 1.89
#